data_AF-A0A2N8PQW0-F1
#
_entry.id   AF-A0A2N8PQW0-F1
#
_cell.length_a   1.000
_cell.length_b   1.000
_cell.length_c   1.000
_cell.angle_alpha   90.00
_cell.angle_beta   90.00
_cell.angle_gamma   90.00
#
_symmetry.space_group_name_H-M   'P 1'
#
loop_
_entity.id
_entity.type
_entity.pdbx_description
1 polymer ?
#
loop_
_entity_poly.entity_id
_entity_poly.type
_entity_poly.pdbx_seq_one_letter_code
_entity_poly.pdbx_strand_id
1 'polypeptide(L)'
;MPTLLITRWNDDDSVLTITESTQVEDDDQAASDAPFEDAVEQDGADWGCAYDLDRHSDTVQRAYEEHAGQFGAVVEDDVEGFGPRASWP
;
A
#
# COMPACT_ATOMS: atom_id res chain seq x y z
N MET A 1 -15.22 1.25 5.07
CA MET A 1 -14.80 0.32 4.01
C MET A 1 -13.29 0.27 4.07
N PRO A 2 -12.70 -0.89 4.37
CA PRO A 2 -11.25 -1.00 4.39
C PRO A 2 -10.66 -0.66 3.01
N THR A 3 -9.50 -0.03 3.03
CA THR A 3 -8.70 0.22 1.83
C THR A 3 -7.61 -0.83 1.76
N LEU A 4 -7.61 -1.63 0.69
CA LEU A 4 -6.53 -2.53 0.32
C LEU A 4 -5.48 -1.75 -0.45
N LEU A 5 -4.25 -1.75 0.04
CA LEU A 5 -3.09 -1.30 -0.71
C LEU A 5 -2.36 -2.53 -1.26
N ILE A 6 -2.08 -2.49 -2.55
CA ILE A 6 -1.16 -3.42 -3.19
C ILE A 6 0.15 -2.71 -3.40
N THR A 7 1.22 -3.37 -3.01
CA THR A 7 2.53 -2.78 -2.88
C THR A 7 3.62 -3.67 -3.42
N ARG A 8 4.74 -3.03 -3.74
CA ARG A 8 5.96 -3.66 -4.18
C ARG A 8 7.15 -3.05 -3.46
N TRP A 9 8.02 -3.90 -2.94
CA TRP A 9 9.34 -3.49 -2.47
C TRP A 9 10.33 -3.42 -3.63
N ASN A 10 11.26 -2.45 -3.57
CA ASN A 10 12.43 -2.49 -4.45
C ASN A 10 13.44 -3.55 -3.97
N ASP A 11 14.41 -3.90 -4.80
CA ASP A 11 15.41 -4.95 -4.51
C ASP A 11 16.27 -4.72 -3.24
N ASP A 12 16.28 -3.50 -2.70
CA ASP A 12 17.07 -3.10 -1.53
C ASP A 12 16.20 -2.79 -0.29
N ASP A 13 14.89 -3.07 -0.35
CA ASP A 13 13.92 -2.79 0.73
C ASP A 13 13.90 -1.32 1.20
N SER A 14 14.38 -0.40 0.37
CA SER A 14 14.48 1.04 0.68
C SER A 14 13.27 1.84 0.20
N VAL A 15 12.46 1.27 -0.70
CA VAL A 15 11.27 1.89 -1.25
C VAL A 15 10.12 0.88 -1.25
N LEU A 16 9.01 1.28 -0.63
CA LEU A 16 7.72 0.61 -0.72
C LEU A 16 6.83 1.38 -1.70
N THR A 17 6.63 0.85 -2.90
CA THR A 17 5.77 1.46 -3.91
C THR A 17 4.36 0.91 -3.79
N ILE A 18 3.35 1.78 -3.68
CA ILE A 18 1.93 1.42 -3.79
C ILE A 18 1.58 1.46 -5.28
N THR A 19 1.28 0.29 -5.83
CA THR A 19 0.98 0.12 -7.26
C THR A 19 -0.52 0.11 -7.52
N GLU A 20 -1.32 -0.28 -6.52
CA GLU A 20 -2.78 -0.22 -6.61
C GLU A 20 -3.41 0.05 -5.24
N SER A 21 -4.58 0.69 -5.25
CA SER A 21 -5.40 0.92 -4.07
C SER A 21 -6.87 0.73 -4.41
N THR A 22 -7.56 -0.13 -3.65
CA THR A 22 -8.99 -0.36 -3.84
C THR A 22 -9.72 -0.41 -2.50
N GLN A 23 -10.98 0.07 -2.49
CA GLN A 23 -11.85 -0.10 -1.33
C GLN A 23 -12.53 -1.47 -1.44
N VAL A 24 -12.37 -2.31 -0.42
CA VAL A 24 -12.97 -3.64 -0.37
C VAL A 24 -14.05 -3.68 0.71
N GLU A 25 -15.06 -4.53 0.53
CA GLU A 25 -16.00 -4.83 1.61
C GLU A 25 -15.34 -5.75 2.64
N ASP A 26 -15.73 -5.60 3.91
CA ASP A 26 -15.26 -6.48 4.99
C ASP A 26 -15.69 -7.93 4.67
N ASP A 27 -14.76 -8.89 4.76
CA ASP A 27 -14.94 -10.32 4.45
C ASP A 27 -14.97 -10.70 2.93
N ASP A 28 -14.75 -9.76 2.00
CA ASP A 28 -14.71 -10.07 0.55
C ASP A 28 -13.30 -10.39 0.05
N GLN A 29 -12.87 -11.63 0.29
CA GLN A 29 -11.57 -12.12 -0.15
C GLN A 29 -11.43 -12.14 -1.68
N ALA A 30 -12.51 -12.40 -2.42
CA ALA A 30 -12.49 -12.44 -3.88
C ALA A 30 -12.24 -11.05 -4.51
N ALA A 31 -12.77 -9.99 -3.88
CA ALA A 31 -12.49 -8.61 -4.26
C ALA A 31 -11.04 -8.18 -3.97
N SER A 32 -10.29 -8.96 -3.17
CA SER A 32 -8.87 -8.72 -2.88
C SER A 32 -7.92 -9.58 -3.73
N ASP A 33 -8.28 -10.83 -4.04
CA ASP A 33 -7.43 -11.75 -4.82
C ASP A 33 -7.28 -11.29 -6.28
N ALA A 34 -8.37 -10.91 -6.96
CA ALA A 34 -8.31 -10.48 -8.36
C ALA A 34 -7.40 -9.26 -8.63
N PRO A 35 -7.50 -8.14 -7.86
CA PRO A 35 -6.58 -7.02 -8.05
C PRO A 35 -5.14 -7.38 -7.69
N PHE A 36 -4.93 -8.24 -6.68
CA PHE A 36 -3.59 -8.69 -6.31
C PHE A 36 -2.93 -9.53 -7.41
N GLU A 37 -3.65 -10.50 -7.99
CA GLU A 37 -3.14 -11.31 -9.10
C GLU A 37 -2.76 -10.43 -10.31
N ASP A 38 -3.58 -9.44 -10.65
CA ASP A 38 -3.32 -8.52 -11.76
C ASP A 38 -2.08 -7.65 -11.51
N ALA A 39 -1.94 -7.10 -10.30
CA ALA A 39 -0.79 -6.29 -9.90
C ALA A 39 0.52 -7.10 -9.79
N VAL A 40 0.43 -8.39 -9.42
CA VAL A 40 1.59 -9.30 -9.45
C VAL A 40 2.08 -9.50 -10.88
N GLU A 41 1.15 -9.71 -11.83
CA GLU A 41 1.49 -9.94 -13.24
C GLU A 41 1.98 -8.67 -13.97
N GLN A 42 1.39 -7.50 -13.66
CA GLN A 42 1.69 -6.25 -14.37
C GLN A 42 2.82 -5.44 -13.74
N ASP A 43 2.81 -5.28 -12.42
CA ASP A 43 3.71 -4.36 -11.71
C ASP A 43 4.74 -5.07 -10.83
N GLY A 44 4.64 -6.40 -10.73
CA GLY A 44 5.49 -7.22 -9.88
C GLY A 44 5.19 -7.02 -8.40
N ALA A 45 3.93 -6.73 -8.05
CA ALA A 45 3.51 -6.64 -6.66
C ALA A 45 3.90 -7.91 -5.90
N ASP A 46 4.45 -7.74 -4.70
CA ASP A 46 4.88 -8.85 -3.85
C ASP A 46 4.12 -8.87 -2.52
N TRP A 47 3.37 -7.80 -2.21
CA TRP A 47 2.73 -7.65 -0.92
C TRP A 47 1.44 -6.82 -0.99
N GLY A 48 0.43 -7.18 -0.20
CA GLY A 48 -0.83 -6.46 -0.11
C GLY A 48 -1.32 -6.38 1.34
N CYS A 49 -1.87 -5.23 1.73
CA CYS A 49 -2.34 -4.99 3.09
C CYS A 49 -3.63 -4.17 3.10
N ALA A 50 -4.65 -4.70 3.79
CA ALA A 50 -5.92 -4.01 4.01
C ALA A 50 -5.90 -3.28 5.36
N TYR A 51 -6.30 -2.03 5.36
CA TYR A 51 -6.44 -1.22 6.57
C TYR A 51 -7.88 -0.76 6.71
N ASP A 52 -8.39 -0.76 7.94
CA ASP A 52 -9.72 -0.25 8.28
C ASP A 52 -9.73 1.30 8.30
N LEU A 53 -9.41 1.89 7.15
CA LEU A 53 -9.32 3.31 6.90
C LEU A 53 -10.03 3.62 5.59
N ASP A 54 -10.95 4.58 5.62
CA ASP A 54 -11.76 4.94 4.46
C ASP A 54 -11.03 5.87 3.47
N ARG A 55 -9.92 6.49 3.89
CA ARG A 55 -9.15 7.43 3.07
C ARG A 55 -7.81 6.84 2.68
N HIS A 56 -7.57 6.74 1.38
CA HIS A 56 -6.30 6.28 0.82
C HIS A 56 -5.09 6.98 1.44
N SER A 57 -5.10 8.33 1.58
CA SER A 57 -4.00 9.07 2.20
C SER A 57 -3.68 8.66 3.64
N ASP A 58 -4.72 8.32 4.43
CA ASP A 58 -4.53 7.86 5.81
C ASP A 58 -3.96 6.43 5.81
N THR A 59 -4.36 5.62 4.83
CA THR A 59 -3.83 4.28 4.59
C THR A 59 -2.36 4.29 4.16
N VAL A 60 -1.96 5.18 3.25
CA VAL A 60 -0.57 5.41 2.84
C VAL A 60 0.29 5.80 4.04
N GLN A 61 -0.19 6.75 4.86
CA GLN A 61 0.50 7.15 6.08
C GLN A 61 0.66 5.98 7.04
N ARG A 62 -0.37 5.14 7.20
CA ARG A 62 -0.31 3.98 8.07
C ARG A 62 0.69 2.93 7.56
N ALA A 63 0.68 2.64 6.26
CA ALA A 63 1.65 1.75 5.64
C ALA A 63 3.08 2.25 5.83
N TYR A 64 3.31 3.56 5.71
CA TYR A 64 4.59 4.18 6.04
C TYR A 64 4.97 3.92 7.50
N GLU A 65 4.10 4.24 8.46
CA GLU A 65 4.38 4.12 9.89
C GLU A 65 4.67 2.68 10.33
N GLU A 66 3.92 1.71 9.79
CA GLU A 66 4.05 0.31 10.18
C GLU A 66 5.19 -0.41 9.45
N HIS A 67 5.49 -0.05 8.19
CA HIS A 67 6.35 -0.87 7.34
C HIS A 67 7.57 -0.18 6.75
N ALA A 68 7.60 1.15 6.63
CA ALA A 68 8.73 1.84 6.00
C ALA A 68 9.51 2.73 6.97
N GLY A 69 8.80 3.54 7.76
CA GLY A 69 9.38 4.56 8.64
C GLY A 69 10.34 4.01 9.69
N GLN A 70 10.03 2.85 10.27
CA GLN A 70 10.91 2.21 11.26
C GLN A 70 12.23 1.70 10.68
N PHE A 71 12.29 1.44 9.37
CA PHE A 71 13.49 0.97 8.67
C PHE A 71 14.21 2.07 7.91
N GLY A 72 13.71 3.31 7.96
CA GLY A 72 14.23 4.42 7.16
C GLY A 72 13.93 4.31 5.67
N ALA A 73 13.03 3.41 5.29
CA ALA A 73 12.52 3.30 3.93
C ALA A 73 11.49 4.40 3.63
N VAL A 74 11.26 4.65 2.34
CA VAL A 74 10.24 5.59 1.86
C VAL A 74 9.03 4.85 1.30
N VAL A 75 7.86 5.49 1.36
CA VAL A 75 6.67 5.02 0.64
C VAL A 75 6.46 5.92 -0.57
N GLU A 76 6.35 5.33 -1.75
CA GLU A 76 5.97 5.99 -3.00
C GLU A 76 4.57 5.55 -3.39
N ASP A 77 3.65 6.50 -3.53
CA ASP A 77 2.29 6.22 -4.01
C ASP A 77 2.20 6.52 -5.51
N ASP A 78 2.16 5.48 -6.35
CA ASP A 78 2.00 5.62 -7.80
C ASP A 78 0.52 5.65 -8.24
N VAL A 79 -0.40 5.51 -7.28
CA VAL A 79 -1.85 5.52 -7.54
C VAL A 79 -2.41 6.94 -7.50
N GLU A 80 -2.20 7.65 -6.38
CA GLU A 80 -2.73 8.99 -6.17
C GLU A 80 -1.63 10.06 -5.94
N GLY A 81 -0.35 9.68 -5.90
CA GLY A 81 0.77 10.59 -5.75
C GLY A 81 0.95 11.14 -4.33
N PHE A 82 0.39 10.50 -3.31
CA PHE A 82 0.55 10.91 -1.91
C PHE A 82 1.91 10.51 -1.35
N GLY A 83 2.73 11.51 -1.04
CA GLY A 83 3.88 11.31 -0.15
C GLY A 83 3.43 11.22 1.31
N PRO A 84 3.94 10.27 2.12
CA PRO A 84 3.68 10.26 3.55
C PRO A 84 4.12 11.60 4.14
N ARG A 85 3.30 12.17 5.02
CA ARG A 85 3.70 13.36 5.76
C ARG A 85 4.81 12.92 6.68
N ALA A 86 6.03 13.40 6.43
CA ALA A 86 7.13 13.24 7.37
C ALA A 86 6.67 13.83 8.70
N SER A 87 6.21 12.96 9.61
CA SER A 87 6.02 13.27 11.01
C SER A 87 7.41 13.34 11.62
N TRP A 88 8.14 14.41 11.31
CA TRP A 88 9.36 14.75 12.02
C TRP A 88 9.00 15.26 13.43
N PRO A 89 9.74 14.83 14.48
CA PRO A 89 9.69 15.44 15.81
C PRO A 89 10.28 16.87 15.82
#